data_AF-A0A0Q4JB68-F1
#
_entry.id   AF-A0A0Q4JB68-F1
#
_cell.length_a   1.000
_cell.length_b   1.000
_cell.length_c   1.000
_cell.angle_alpha   90.00
_cell.angle_beta   90.00
_cell.angle_gamma   90.00
#
_symmetry.space_group_name_H-M   'P 1'
#
loop_
_entity.id
_entity.type
_entity.pdbx_description
1 polymer ?
#
loop_
_entity_poly.entity_id
_entity_poly.type
_entity_poly.pdbx_seq_one_letter_code
_entity_poly.pdbx_strand_id
1 'polypeptide(L)'
;MNADLRAMPLAAAMFLAPTAQAQAQDVLVEAIADAYRSNPTLDAQRAELRSLDETILQAGAPYRPTIGLNMELQYRSADQRNLFDDFVTNRSRTMAATLSAQQILLNGGRTAAQVSIAEARVLAARERLRLVENAILLEVVDSYVAVRRDSDLVAIQSRSLDSYDRQVAQAIARERGGDLTRTDIAQARAQAEIIRAQLAQSQANLQVSRARFATVVGRMPGTLAEPPVLNGVPLSLDAAFAIAQRESPAIGEALLSARAGDARISAERAERAPVVALSGGYGYRTAGSFQTRDLGAQASGGVTLTMPLIAGGVIGSRIRAAQADRERLGFEVESTRRQALAQTQDAWNQSLAAASAAAAGRIATQSAQEALTGVQRGFAEGFRSNFEVLDSEQRLLNAQLVLTNATYSAYAAQARLLATLGRLQAALLAQGLPTYDPTVPARAARNTLIGPIDPVLAAIDRAQMPRSAFTPQPPLPVATTPVLRPATTPPPQGSLGDKLPLLPNPVIAELNDTAVTG
;
A
#
# COMPACT_ATOMS: atom_id res chain seq x y z
N MET A 1 80.83 10.12 -25.78
CA MET A 1 80.93 11.59 -25.82
C MET A 1 79.89 12.13 -24.86
N ASN A 2 80.37 12.58 -23.69
CA ASN A 2 79.81 13.48 -22.67
C ASN A 2 78.33 13.27 -22.24
N ALA A 3 78.04 12.77 -21.04
CA ALA A 3 78.16 13.42 -19.72
C ALA A 3 77.16 14.58 -19.54
N ASP A 4 76.16 14.41 -18.66
CA ASP A 4 76.20 15.05 -17.33
C ASP A 4 75.01 14.68 -16.44
N LEU A 5 75.36 14.31 -15.20
CA LEU A 5 74.49 14.15 -14.03
C LEU A 5 74.06 15.50 -13.47
N ARG A 6 72.83 15.61 -12.93
CA ARG A 6 72.47 16.31 -11.66
C ARG A 6 71.22 15.65 -11.07
N ALA A 7 71.33 14.87 -10.00
CA ALA A 7 71.25 15.27 -8.59
C ALA A 7 69.80 15.46 -8.06
N MET A 8 69.49 14.62 -7.07
CA MET A 8 68.25 14.41 -6.28
C MET A 8 67.82 15.65 -5.46
N PRO A 9 66.57 15.71 -4.92
CA PRO A 9 66.35 15.11 -3.61
C PRO A 9 65.00 14.42 -3.36
N LEU A 10 65.11 13.37 -2.55
CA LEU A 10 64.19 12.86 -1.53
C LEU A 10 63.11 13.86 -1.06
N ALA A 11 61.83 13.47 -1.15
CA ALA A 11 60.74 14.07 -0.38
C ALA A 11 59.86 12.96 0.22
N ALA A 12 59.50 13.19 1.47
CA ALA A 12 59.01 12.23 2.43
C ALA A 12 57.55 11.79 2.24
N ALA A 13 57.26 10.66 2.87
CA ALA A 13 55.98 10.01 3.12
C ALA A 13 54.73 10.91 3.24
N MET A 14 53.65 10.48 2.60
CA MET A 14 52.31 10.58 3.17
C MET A 14 51.66 9.19 3.13
N PHE A 15 51.60 8.55 4.30
CA PHE A 15 50.69 7.46 4.56
C PHE A 15 49.26 7.95 4.27
N LEU A 16 48.61 7.37 3.25
CA LEU A 16 47.16 7.46 3.11
C LEU A 16 46.55 6.75 4.32
N ALA A 17 46.12 7.54 5.31
CA ALA A 17 45.20 7.06 6.33
C ALA A 17 43.91 6.60 5.64
N PRO A 18 43.34 5.43 6.00
CA PRO A 18 41.99 5.10 5.60
C PRO A 18 41.08 6.13 6.24
N THR A 19 40.44 6.96 5.43
CA THR A 19 39.31 7.78 5.89
C THR A 19 38.30 6.81 6.47
N ALA A 20 38.15 6.84 7.80
CA ALA A 20 36.99 6.28 8.46
C ALA A 20 35.77 6.90 7.76
N GLN A 21 35.10 6.13 6.92
CA GLN A 21 33.73 6.44 6.55
C GLN A 21 33.01 6.49 7.88
N ALA A 22 32.68 7.70 8.34
CA ALA A 22 31.69 7.89 9.38
C ALA A 22 30.51 7.02 8.95
N GLN A 23 30.24 5.97 9.72
CA GLN A 23 29.11 5.09 9.45
C GLN A 23 27.88 5.96 9.59
N ALA A 24 27.41 6.52 8.47
CA ALA A 24 26.17 7.27 8.42
C ALA A 24 25.10 6.32 8.97
N GLN A 25 24.46 6.73 10.05
CA GLN A 25 23.36 5.96 10.60
C GLN A 25 22.25 5.95 9.56
N ASP A 26 21.76 4.77 9.24
CA ASP A 26 20.68 4.57 8.30
C ASP A 26 19.40 5.18 8.90
N VAL A 27 18.87 6.20 8.24
CA VAL A 27 17.71 6.94 8.71
C VAL A 27 16.45 6.32 8.10
N LEU A 28 15.36 6.27 8.87
CA LEU A 28 14.07 5.75 8.39
C LEU A 28 13.65 6.33 7.01
N VAL A 29 13.92 7.61 6.76
CA VAL A 29 13.62 8.28 5.48
C VAL A 29 14.39 7.66 4.31
N GLU A 30 15.65 7.26 4.52
CA GLU A 30 16.46 6.60 3.50
C GLU A 30 15.95 5.19 3.22
N ALA A 31 15.64 4.41 4.26
CA ALA A 31 15.03 3.09 4.11
C ALA A 31 13.68 3.16 3.35
N ILE A 32 12.87 4.19 3.58
CA ILE A 32 11.64 4.43 2.82
C ILE A 32 11.95 4.78 1.35
N ALA A 33 12.92 5.67 1.10
CA ALA A 33 13.31 6.05 -0.25
C ALA A 33 13.82 4.86 -1.06
N ASP A 34 14.59 3.97 -0.43
CA ASP A 34 15.07 2.73 -1.04
C ASP A 34 13.92 1.78 -1.34
N ALA A 35 13.01 1.54 -0.38
CA ALA A 35 11.81 0.74 -0.63
C ALA A 35 10.96 1.30 -1.78
N TYR A 36 10.82 2.63 -1.89
CA TYR A 36 10.08 3.26 -3.00
C TYR A 36 10.68 3.00 -4.39
N ARG A 37 11.99 2.73 -4.45
CA ARG A 37 12.75 2.49 -5.69
C ARG A 37 12.92 1.01 -6.01
N SER A 38 12.95 0.15 -4.99
CA SER A 38 13.34 -1.26 -5.13
C SER A 38 12.18 -2.24 -4.95
N ASN A 39 11.08 -1.82 -4.32
CA ASN A 39 10.04 -2.76 -3.91
C ASN A 39 9.20 -3.26 -5.11
N PRO A 40 9.23 -4.56 -5.43
CA PRO A 40 8.56 -5.10 -6.63
C PRO A 40 7.03 -5.06 -6.54
N THR A 41 6.46 -5.09 -5.32
CA THR A 41 5.00 -5.02 -5.15
C THR A 41 4.47 -3.63 -5.49
N LEU A 42 5.22 -2.57 -5.18
CA LEU A 42 4.88 -1.20 -5.55
C LEU A 42 4.97 -1.01 -7.06
N ASP A 43 6.03 -1.51 -7.69
CA ASP A 43 6.22 -1.39 -9.13
C ASP A 43 5.20 -2.20 -9.94
N ALA A 44 4.80 -3.37 -9.43
CA ALA A 44 3.68 -4.14 -9.98
C ALA A 44 2.38 -3.32 -9.96
N GLN A 45 2.05 -2.68 -8.83
CA GLN A 45 0.84 -1.84 -8.73
C GLN A 45 0.91 -0.59 -9.62
N ARG A 46 2.09 0.02 -9.76
CA ARG A 46 2.32 1.14 -10.70
C ARG A 46 2.18 0.70 -12.15
N ALA A 47 2.63 -0.50 -12.50
CA ALA A 47 2.45 -1.07 -13.83
C ALA A 47 0.98 -1.37 -14.13
N GLU A 48 0.24 -1.90 -13.15
CA GLU A 48 -1.21 -2.09 -13.26
C GLU A 48 -1.93 -0.76 -13.49
N LEU A 49 -1.59 0.29 -12.73
CA LEU A 49 -2.18 1.63 -12.94
C LEU A 49 -1.89 2.17 -14.35
N ARG A 50 -0.65 2.02 -14.85
CA ARG A 50 -0.31 2.40 -16.23
C ARG A 50 -1.13 1.61 -17.26
N SER A 51 -1.34 0.31 -17.04
CA SER A 51 -2.21 -0.50 -17.89
C SER A 51 -3.66 -0.01 -17.87
N LEU A 52 -4.15 0.44 -16.71
CA LEU A 52 -5.51 0.97 -16.57
C LEU A 52 -5.66 2.37 -17.19
N ASP A 53 -4.63 3.22 -17.12
CA ASP A 53 -4.63 4.53 -17.79
C ASP A 53 -4.87 4.39 -19.31
N GLU A 54 -4.29 3.36 -19.94
CA GLU A 54 -4.51 3.05 -21.37
C GLU A 54 -5.96 2.65 -21.69
N THR A 55 -6.72 2.16 -20.71
CA THR A 55 -8.15 1.82 -20.93
C THR A 55 -9.00 3.04 -21.21
N ILE A 56 -8.60 4.24 -20.77
CA ILE A 56 -9.27 5.50 -21.11
C ILE A 56 -9.14 5.76 -22.61
N LEU A 57 -7.94 5.54 -23.17
CA LEU A 57 -7.69 5.68 -24.60
C LEU A 57 -8.47 4.64 -25.40
N GLN A 58 -8.50 3.39 -24.95
CA GLN A 58 -9.29 2.33 -25.58
C GLN A 58 -10.79 2.65 -25.55
N ALA A 59 -11.31 3.16 -24.44
CA ALA A 59 -12.70 3.57 -24.31
C ALA A 59 -13.06 4.77 -25.20
N GLY A 60 -12.10 5.67 -25.45
CA GLY A 60 -12.24 6.82 -26.34
C GLY A 60 -11.95 6.51 -27.82
N ALA A 61 -11.42 5.34 -28.15
CA ALA A 61 -11.10 4.95 -29.52
C ALA A 61 -12.26 5.11 -30.52
N PRO A 62 -13.54 4.87 -30.16
CA PRO A 62 -14.67 5.10 -31.07
C PRO A 62 -14.87 6.56 -31.52
N TYR A 63 -14.24 7.54 -30.86
CA TYR A 63 -14.23 8.93 -31.35
C TYR A 63 -13.31 9.13 -32.55
N ARG A 64 -12.45 8.17 -32.87
CA ARG A 64 -11.43 8.28 -33.92
C ARG A 64 -11.76 7.39 -35.11
N PRO A 65 -11.29 7.76 -36.32
CA PRO A 65 -11.56 6.97 -37.50
C PRO A 65 -10.69 5.71 -37.47
N THR A 66 -11.29 4.57 -37.76
CA THR A 66 -10.56 3.34 -38.01
C THR A 66 -10.27 3.24 -39.50
N ILE A 67 -9.01 3.01 -39.86
CA ILE A 67 -8.60 2.83 -41.26
C ILE A 67 -8.04 1.41 -41.38
N GLY A 68 -8.56 0.63 -42.32
CA GLY A 68 -8.15 -0.74 -42.58
C GLY A 68 -7.86 -0.98 -44.05
N LEU A 69 -6.85 -1.81 -44.33
CA LEU A 69 -6.56 -2.30 -45.67
C LEU A 69 -7.10 -3.72 -45.80
N ASN A 70 -8.04 -3.92 -46.73
CA ASN A 70 -8.60 -5.21 -47.05
C ASN A 70 -8.05 -5.68 -48.40
N MET A 71 -7.28 -6.77 -48.40
CA MET A 71 -6.82 -7.44 -49.60
C MET A 71 -7.58 -8.76 -49.74
N GLU A 72 -8.20 -8.98 -50.89
CA GLU A 72 -9.04 -10.13 -51.17
C GLU A 72 -8.57 -10.81 -52.46
N LEU A 73 -8.38 -12.13 -52.38
CA LEU A 73 -8.20 -13.03 -53.52
C LEU A 73 -9.23 -14.14 -53.38
N GLN A 74 -10.23 -14.14 -54.25
CA GLN A 74 -11.38 -15.02 -54.15
C GLN A 74 -11.61 -15.75 -55.48
N TYR A 75 -11.73 -17.07 -55.42
CA TYR A 75 -12.27 -17.90 -56.49
C TYR A 75 -13.62 -18.45 -56.04
N ARG A 76 -14.66 -18.22 -56.83
CA ARG A 76 -15.99 -18.75 -56.58
C ARG A 76 -16.44 -19.51 -57.82
N SER A 77 -16.91 -20.73 -57.62
CA SER A 77 -17.63 -21.50 -58.64
C SER A 77 -18.99 -21.85 -58.05
N ALA A 78 -20.06 -21.43 -58.72
CA ALA A 78 -21.41 -21.72 -58.30
C ALA A 78 -22.23 -22.15 -59.50
N ASP A 79 -22.89 -23.31 -59.39
CA ASP A 79 -23.87 -23.73 -60.37
C ASP A 79 -25.19 -23.03 -60.06
N GLN A 80 -25.68 -22.24 -61.00
CA GLN A 80 -26.92 -21.49 -60.86
C GLN A 80 -27.90 -21.96 -61.93
N ARG A 81 -29.15 -22.20 -61.53
CA ARG A 81 -30.22 -22.54 -62.45
C ARG A 81 -30.70 -21.27 -63.14
N ASN A 82 -30.65 -21.28 -64.46
CA ASN A 82 -31.10 -20.20 -65.33
C ASN A 82 -32.66 -20.17 -65.40
N LEU A 83 -33.24 -19.03 -65.77
CA LEU A 83 -34.67 -18.85 -66.11
C LEU A 83 -35.21 -19.88 -67.13
N PHE A 84 -34.35 -20.50 -67.93
CA PHE A 84 -34.69 -21.55 -68.90
C PHE A 84 -34.41 -22.98 -68.41
N ASP A 85 -34.31 -23.18 -67.10
CA ASP A 85 -34.22 -24.48 -66.42
C ASP A 85 -32.91 -25.29 -66.57
N ASP A 86 -31.92 -24.73 -67.28
CA ASP A 86 -30.55 -25.25 -67.40
C ASP A 86 -29.64 -24.85 -66.23
N PHE A 87 -28.66 -25.71 -65.91
CA PHE A 87 -27.57 -25.37 -64.97
C PHE A 87 -26.44 -24.66 -65.71
N VAL A 88 -26.06 -23.48 -65.22
CA VAL A 88 -24.89 -22.73 -65.69
C VAL A 88 -23.88 -22.60 -64.55
N THR A 89 -22.66 -23.11 -64.78
CA THR A 89 -21.55 -22.92 -63.85
C THR A 89 -20.99 -21.52 -64.00
N ASN A 90 -21.26 -20.66 -63.03
CA ASN A 90 -20.68 -19.32 -62.95
C ASN A 90 -19.37 -19.37 -62.15
N ARG A 91 -18.25 -19.04 -62.80
CA ARG A 91 -16.93 -18.96 -62.18
C ARG A 91 -16.52 -17.50 -62.08
N SER A 92 -16.32 -16.99 -60.86
CA SER A 92 -15.79 -15.66 -60.63
C SER A 92 -14.42 -15.73 -59.96
N ARG A 93 -13.51 -14.89 -60.45
CA ARG A 93 -12.20 -14.62 -59.84
C ARG A 93 -12.18 -13.16 -59.46
N THR A 94 -11.95 -12.87 -58.19
CA THR A 94 -11.92 -11.50 -57.67
C THR A 94 -10.57 -11.29 -57.01
N MET A 95 -9.87 -10.25 -57.43
CA MET A 95 -8.71 -9.71 -56.75
C MET A 95 -9.03 -8.27 -56.39
N ALA A 96 -8.95 -7.92 -55.11
CA ALA A 96 -9.24 -6.57 -54.64
C ALA A 96 -8.25 -6.12 -53.57
N ALA A 97 -7.94 -4.82 -53.57
CA ALA A 97 -7.22 -4.15 -52.50
C ALA A 97 -7.98 -2.85 -52.19
N THR A 98 -8.62 -2.78 -51.03
CA THR A 98 -9.49 -1.67 -50.63
C THR A 98 -9.06 -1.11 -49.29
N LEU A 99 -8.75 0.17 -49.26
CA LEU A 99 -8.61 0.94 -48.04
C LEU A 99 -10.00 1.41 -47.60
N SER A 100 -10.42 1.06 -46.40
CA SER A 100 -11.70 1.46 -45.82
C SER A 100 -11.49 2.27 -44.56
N ALA A 101 -12.22 3.38 -44.42
CA ALA A 101 -12.26 4.20 -43.22
C ALA A 101 -13.67 4.19 -42.63
N GLN A 102 -13.79 4.11 -41.30
CA GLN A 102 -15.06 4.18 -40.59
C GLN A 102 -14.94 5.09 -39.37
N GLN A 103 -15.94 5.95 -39.16
CA GLN A 103 -16.03 6.87 -38.03
C GLN A 103 -17.44 6.81 -37.43
N ILE A 104 -17.56 6.61 -36.12
CA ILE A 104 -18.85 6.79 -35.44
C ILE A 104 -19.04 8.28 -35.19
N LEU A 105 -20.16 8.82 -35.66
CA LEU A 105 -20.53 10.22 -35.48
C LEU A 105 -21.40 10.40 -34.24
N LEU A 106 -22.35 9.48 -34.02
CA LEU A 106 -23.32 9.53 -32.93
C LEU A 106 -23.56 8.10 -32.43
N ASN A 107 -23.57 7.88 -31.11
CA ASN A 107 -24.01 6.60 -30.54
C ASN A 107 -24.77 6.76 -29.22
N GLY A 108 -25.45 7.91 -29.06
CA GLY A 108 -26.32 8.17 -27.92
C GLY A 108 -25.59 8.27 -26.58
N GLY A 109 -24.32 8.69 -26.57
CA GLY A 109 -23.52 8.82 -25.35
C GLY A 109 -22.88 7.54 -24.87
N ARG A 110 -22.86 6.47 -25.69
CA ARG A 110 -22.23 5.19 -25.31
C ARG A 110 -20.73 5.35 -25.14
N THR A 111 -20.05 6.07 -26.03
CA THR A 111 -18.60 6.27 -25.92
C THR A 111 -18.26 7.12 -24.69
N ALA A 112 -19.02 8.19 -24.44
CA ALA A 112 -18.87 9.05 -23.27
C ALA A 112 -19.06 8.27 -21.96
N ALA A 113 -20.05 7.37 -21.92
CA ALA A 113 -20.27 6.50 -20.79
C ALA A 113 -19.11 5.50 -20.59
N GLN A 114 -18.59 4.88 -21.65
CA GLN A 114 -17.42 4.00 -21.56
C GLN A 114 -16.16 4.72 -21.08
N VAL A 115 -15.92 5.94 -21.57
CA VAL A 115 -14.82 6.79 -21.09
C VAL A 115 -15.01 7.12 -19.61
N SER A 116 -16.22 7.47 -19.18
CA SER A 116 -16.53 7.74 -17.77
C SER A 116 -16.31 6.52 -16.87
N ILE A 117 -16.64 5.30 -17.35
CA ILE A 117 -16.33 4.04 -16.65
C ILE A 117 -14.81 3.87 -16.50
N ALA A 118 -14.05 4.06 -17.59
CA ALA A 118 -12.59 3.92 -17.58
C ALA A 118 -11.93 4.96 -16.67
N GLU A 119 -12.35 6.23 -16.74
CA GLU A 119 -11.88 7.31 -15.86
C GLU A 119 -12.15 7.00 -14.38
N ALA A 120 -13.37 6.55 -14.04
CA ALA A 120 -13.70 6.17 -12.67
C ALA A 120 -12.89 4.97 -12.16
N ARG A 121 -12.62 3.97 -13.01
CA ARG A 121 -11.76 2.82 -12.70
C ARG A 121 -10.30 3.23 -12.47
N VAL A 122 -9.78 4.13 -13.30
CA VAL A 122 -8.42 4.67 -13.12
C VAL A 122 -8.32 5.45 -11.81
N LEU A 123 -9.32 6.27 -11.49
CA LEU A 123 -9.35 6.97 -10.20
C LEU A 123 -9.42 5.97 -9.02
N ALA A 124 -10.24 4.92 -9.12
CA ALA A 124 -10.31 3.87 -8.09
C ALA A 124 -8.94 3.17 -7.93
N ALA A 125 -8.28 2.86 -9.04
CA ALA A 125 -6.95 2.26 -9.04
C ALA A 125 -5.86 3.17 -8.45
N ARG A 126 -6.02 4.49 -8.52
CA ARG A 126 -5.14 5.44 -7.83
C ARG A 126 -5.33 5.40 -6.32
N GLU A 127 -6.56 5.31 -5.83
CA GLU A 127 -6.82 5.11 -4.40
C GLU A 127 -6.31 3.73 -3.94
N ARG A 128 -6.41 2.70 -4.79
CA ARG A 128 -5.81 1.39 -4.55
C ARG A 128 -4.28 1.47 -4.47
N LEU A 129 -3.62 2.22 -5.35
CA LEU A 129 -2.18 2.46 -5.27
C LEU A 129 -1.81 3.15 -3.95
N ARG A 130 -2.58 4.15 -3.51
CA ARG A 130 -2.38 4.80 -2.20
C ARG A 130 -2.53 3.83 -1.02
N LEU A 131 -3.46 2.87 -1.10
CA LEU A 131 -3.58 1.79 -0.11
C LEU A 131 -2.31 0.93 -0.06
N VAL A 132 -1.83 0.49 -1.22
CA VAL A 132 -0.62 -0.34 -1.34
C VAL A 132 0.62 0.43 -0.86
N GLU A 133 0.75 1.70 -1.24
CA GLU A 133 1.82 2.59 -0.77
C GLU A 133 1.83 2.72 0.76
N ASN A 134 0.67 2.94 1.39
CA ASN A 134 0.57 3.00 2.86
C ASN A 134 0.90 1.66 3.52
N ALA A 135 0.52 0.54 2.93
CA ALA A 135 0.84 -0.80 3.44
C ALA A 135 2.36 -1.07 3.40
N ILE A 136 3.02 -0.74 2.29
CA ILE A 136 4.48 -0.90 2.13
C ILE A 136 5.22 0.04 3.07
N LEU A 137 4.79 1.30 3.19
CA LEU A 137 5.36 2.25 4.14
C LEU A 137 5.26 1.74 5.58
N LEU A 138 4.11 1.21 5.96
CA LEU A 138 3.92 0.60 7.26
C LEU A 138 4.84 -0.61 7.46
N GLU A 139 5.01 -1.44 6.44
CA GLU A 139 5.90 -2.60 6.52
C GLU A 139 7.37 -2.20 6.66
N VAL A 140 7.81 -1.14 5.98
CA VAL A 140 9.15 -0.55 6.17
C VAL A 140 9.31 -0.08 7.62
N VAL A 141 8.33 0.67 8.15
CA VAL A 141 8.36 1.13 9.55
C VAL A 141 8.41 -0.03 10.53
N ASP A 142 7.52 -1.02 10.37
CA ASP A 142 7.45 -2.20 11.24
C ASP A 142 8.76 -3.00 11.21
N SER A 143 9.37 -3.17 10.03
CA SER A 143 10.65 -3.89 9.90
C SER A 143 11.84 -3.09 10.47
N TYR A 144 11.88 -1.78 10.26
CA TYR A 144 12.91 -0.89 10.82
C TYR A 144 12.91 -0.92 12.36
N VAL A 145 11.73 -0.73 12.94
CA VAL A 145 11.49 -0.75 14.38
C VAL A 145 11.79 -2.14 14.95
N ALA A 146 11.45 -3.22 14.24
CA ALA A 146 11.77 -4.58 14.66
C ALA A 146 13.27 -4.86 14.74
N VAL A 147 14.06 -4.45 13.73
CA VAL A 147 15.53 -4.61 13.75
C VAL A 147 16.15 -3.88 14.94
N ARG A 148 15.68 -2.66 15.20
CA ARG A 148 16.13 -1.87 16.35
C ARG A 148 15.77 -2.52 17.67
N ARG A 149 14.51 -2.90 17.85
CA ARG A 149 14.04 -3.63 19.03
C ARG A 149 14.88 -4.85 19.29
N ASP A 150 15.06 -5.71 18.28
CA ASP A 150 15.78 -6.97 18.46
C ASP A 150 17.28 -6.73 18.73
N SER A 151 17.86 -5.66 18.18
CA SER A 151 19.23 -5.24 18.50
C SER A 151 19.36 -4.82 19.97
N ASP A 152 18.39 -4.06 20.50
CA ASP A 152 18.36 -3.66 21.91
C ASP A 152 18.13 -4.86 22.84
N LEU A 153 17.25 -5.80 22.46
CA LEU A 153 17.03 -7.03 23.22
C LEU A 153 18.30 -7.89 23.29
N VAL A 154 19.05 -8.00 22.20
CA VAL A 154 20.37 -8.67 22.19
C VAL A 154 21.35 -7.95 23.10
N ALA A 155 21.41 -6.61 23.06
CA ALA A 155 22.30 -5.82 23.91
C ALA A 155 21.92 -5.91 25.42
N ILE A 156 20.63 -5.97 25.74
CA ILE A 156 20.15 -6.19 27.12
C ILE A 156 20.53 -7.59 27.59
N GLN A 157 20.26 -8.63 26.80
CA GLN A 157 20.56 -10.01 27.15
C GLN A 157 22.07 -10.28 27.26
N SER A 158 22.88 -9.66 26.41
CA SER A 158 24.35 -9.76 26.49
C SER A 158 24.86 -9.17 27.80
N ARG A 159 24.41 -7.96 28.17
CA ARG A 159 24.79 -7.33 29.45
C ARG A 159 24.30 -8.13 30.66
N SER A 160 23.14 -8.78 30.54
CA SER A 160 22.61 -9.66 31.58
C SER A 160 23.48 -10.92 31.72
N LEU A 161 23.88 -11.56 30.62
CA LEU A 161 24.80 -12.70 30.66
C LEU A 161 26.13 -12.34 31.33
N ASP A 162 26.72 -11.18 30.98
CA ASP A 162 27.94 -10.68 31.61
C ASP A 162 27.76 -10.41 33.13
N SER A 163 26.55 -10.04 33.56
CA SER A 163 26.21 -9.90 34.99
C SER A 163 26.19 -11.26 35.68
N TYR A 164 25.45 -12.23 35.12
CA TYR A 164 25.34 -13.58 35.69
C TYR A 164 26.67 -14.33 35.70
N ASP A 165 27.52 -14.17 34.68
CA ASP A 165 28.86 -14.76 34.66
C ASP A 165 29.76 -14.17 35.77
N ARG A 166 29.65 -12.86 36.04
CA ARG A 166 30.32 -12.23 37.20
C ARG A 166 29.78 -12.75 38.53
N GLN A 167 28.47 -12.98 38.65
CA GLN A 167 27.90 -13.58 39.85
C GLN A 167 28.37 -15.02 40.07
N VAL A 168 28.50 -15.83 39.02
CA VAL A 168 29.07 -17.18 39.12
C VAL A 168 30.51 -17.12 39.62
N ALA A 169 31.32 -16.19 39.09
CA ALA A 169 32.70 -16.01 39.55
C ALA A 169 32.76 -15.57 41.03
N GLN A 170 31.88 -14.65 41.44
CA GLN A 170 31.77 -14.20 42.83
C GLN A 170 31.31 -15.33 43.76
N ALA A 171 30.36 -16.17 43.33
CA ALA A 171 29.88 -17.30 44.10
C ALA A 171 30.99 -18.33 44.36
N ILE A 172 31.81 -18.63 43.35
CA ILE A 172 32.97 -19.51 43.48
C ILE A 172 34.01 -18.93 44.44
N ALA A 173 34.27 -17.63 44.39
CA ALA A 173 35.24 -16.99 45.28
C ALA A 173 34.78 -17.02 46.75
N ARG A 174 33.49 -16.78 47.00
CA ARG A 174 32.89 -16.77 48.34
C ARG A 174 32.70 -18.17 48.92
N GLU A 175 32.46 -19.19 48.10
CA GLU A 175 32.43 -20.59 48.56
C GLU A 175 33.80 -21.05 49.07
N ARG A 176 34.89 -20.66 48.40
CA ARG A 176 36.26 -20.92 48.91
C ARG A 176 36.55 -20.25 50.25
N GLY A 177 35.88 -19.12 50.52
CA GLY A 177 35.92 -18.42 51.81
C GLY A 177 34.99 -19.00 52.87
N GLY A 178 34.11 -19.94 52.51
CA GLY A 178 33.11 -20.54 53.41
C GLY A 178 31.78 -19.76 53.50
N ASP A 179 31.61 -18.68 52.74
CA ASP A 179 30.45 -17.76 52.85
C ASP A 179 29.24 -18.21 52.01
N LEU A 180 29.44 -19.07 51.00
CA LEU A 180 28.40 -19.58 50.12
C LEU A 180 28.54 -21.10 49.94
N THR A 181 27.46 -21.74 49.50
CA THR A 181 27.40 -23.19 49.32
C THR A 181 27.61 -23.60 47.86
N ARG A 182 27.92 -24.87 47.63
CA ARG A 182 27.96 -25.45 46.26
C ARG A 182 26.60 -25.37 45.56
N THR A 183 25.50 -25.30 46.32
CA THR A 183 24.15 -25.10 45.79
C THR A 183 24.00 -23.71 45.16
N ASP A 184 24.54 -22.67 45.79
CA ASP A 184 24.50 -21.30 45.26
C ASP A 184 25.26 -21.18 43.93
N ILE A 185 26.42 -21.84 43.82
CA ILE A 185 27.18 -21.92 42.56
C ILE A 185 26.36 -22.63 41.48
N ALA A 186 25.72 -23.75 41.81
CA ALA A 186 24.92 -24.50 40.85
C ALA A 186 23.70 -23.68 40.36
N GLN A 187 23.05 -22.93 41.25
CA GLN A 187 21.94 -22.05 40.90
C GLN A 187 22.38 -20.90 40.00
N ALA A 188 23.47 -20.20 40.34
CA ALA A 188 24.00 -19.11 39.53
C ALA A 188 24.42 -19.60 38.14
N ARG A 189 25.06 -20.77 38.04
CA ARG A 189 25.42 -21.39 36.75
C ARG A 189 24.19 -21.76 35.93
N ALA A 190 23.19 -22.38 36.54
CA ALA A 190 21.95 -22.71 35.85
C ALA A 190 21.30 -21.45 35.26
N GLN A 191 21.27 -20.34 36.02
CA GLN A 191 20.72 -19.08 35.55
C GLN A 191 21.54 -18.47 34.40
N ALA A 192 22.88 -18.48 34.49
CA ALA A 192 23.75 -18.01 33.41
C ALA A 192 23.51 -18.80 32.10
N GLU A 193 23.38 -20.13 32.17
CA GLU A 193 23.08 -20.95 30.98
C GLU A 193 21.68 -20.69 30.41
N ILE A 194 20.68 -20.41 31.25
CA ILE A 194 19.34 -20.00 30.80
C ILE A 194 19.43 -18.68 30.02
N ILE A 195 20.13 -17.68 30.54
CA ILE A 195 20.30 -16.39 29.84
C ILE A 195 21.11 -16.56 28.56
N ARG A 196 22.13 -17.44 28.54
CA ARG A 196 22.90 -17.76 27.33
C ARG A 196 22.00 -18.36 26.24
N ALA A 197 21.10 -19.27 26.59
CA ALA A 197 20.13 -19.83 25.66
C ALA A 197 19.16 -18.74 25.13
N GLN A 198 18.69 -17.84 26.00
CA GLN A 198 17.83 -16.73 25.58
C GLN A 198 18.55 -15.71 24.69
N LEU A 199 19.84 -15.43 24.93
CA LEU A 199 20.66 -14.58 24.08
C LEU A 199 20.79 -15.18 22.68
N ALA A 200 21.07 -16.48 22.57
CA ALA A 200 21.12 -17.18 21.28
C ALA A 200 19.80 -17.06 20.52
N GLN A 201 18.65 -17.18 21.21
CA GLN A 201 17.34 -16.97 20.59
C GLN A 201 17.11 -15.53 20.13
N SER A 202 17.50 -14.53 20.95
CA SER A 202 17.42 -13.11 20.57
C SER A 202 18.30 -12.79 19.36
N GLN A 203 19.50 -13.39 19.27
CA GLN A 203 20.38 -13.24 18.11
C GLN A 203 19.75 -13.83 16.84
N ALA A 204 19.12 -15.01 16.95
CA ALA A 204 18.38 -15.60 15.84
C ALA A 204 17.20 -14.70 15.40
N ASN A 205 16.43 -14.17 16.35
CA ASN A 205 15.33 -13.24 16.06
C ASN A 205 15.82 -11.96 15.37
N LEU A 206 16.97 -11.42 15.79
CA LEU A 206 17.61 -10.28 15.11
C LEU A 206 17.97 -10.60 13.66
N GLN A 207 18.45 -11.81 13.34
CA GLN A 207 18.70 -12.19 11.95
C GLN A 207 17.40 -12.28 11.15
N VAL A 208 16.31 -12.76 11.75
CA VAL A 208 14.98 -12.79 11.12
C VAL A 208 14.47 -11.38 10.82
N SER A 209 14.56 -10.44 11.77
CA SER A 209 14.13 -9.06 11.52
C SER A 209 15.00 -8.36 10.48
N ARG A 210 16.32 -8.62 10.45
CA ARG A 210 17.22 -8.11 9.39
C ARG A 210 16.86 -8.65 8.00
N ALA A 211 16.55 -9.94 7.90
CA ALA A 211 16.10 -10.55 6.65
C ALA A 211 14.76 -9.97 6.17
N ARG A 212 13.82 -9.72 7.09
CA ARG A 212 12.55 -9.06 6.77
C ARG A 212 12.76 -7.63 6.27
N PHE A 213 13.60 -6.84 6.94
CA PHE A 213 13.97 -5.51 6.48
C PHE A 213 14.56 -5.56 5.06
N ALA A 214 15.50 -6.49 4.80
CA ALA A 214 16.11 -6.65 3.50
C ALA A 214 15.12 -7.02 2.39
N THR A 215 14.08 -7.78 2.71
CA THR A 215 13.02 -8.15 1.76
C THR A 215 12.19 -6.95 1.33
N VAL A 216 11.91 -6.01 2.25
CA VAL A 216 11.02 -4.88 2.00
C VAL A 216 11.77 -3.68 1.42
N VAL A 217 12.98 -3.42 1.92
CA VAL A 217 13.83 -2.27 1.54
C VAL A 217 14.77 -2.60 0.37
N GLY A 218 15.09 -3.88 0.18
CA GLY A 218 15.99 -4.35 -0.89
C GLY A 218 17.48 -4.34 -0.54
N ARG A 219 17.84 -4.10 0.73
CA ARG A 219 19.23 -4.20 1.23
C ARG A 219 19.27 -4.58 2.71
N MET A 220 20.38 -5.17 3.14
CA MET A 220 20.61 -5.45 4.57
C MET A 220 20.66 -4.14 5.38
N PRO A 221 20.13 -4.12 6.61
CA PRO A 221 20.18 -2.93 7.47
C PRO A 221 21.61 -2.70 7.99
N GLY A 222 22.02 -1.44 8.02
CA GLY A 222 23.22 -0.98 8.71
C GLY A 222 22.95 -0.71 10.20
N THR A 223 23.69 0.26 10.75
CA THR A 223 23.36 0.82 12.07
C THR A 223 22.21 1.80 11.92
N LEU A 224 21.04 1.48 12.46
CA LEU A 224 19.81 2.27 12.29
C LEU A 224 19.72 3.43 13.30
N ALA A 225 19.38 4.63 12.85
CA ALA A 225 19.14 5.81 13.70
C ALA A 225 17.81 5.70 14.49
N GLU A 226 17.61 6.54 15.51
CA GLU A 226 16.35 6.55 16.27
C GLU A 226 15.21 6.99 15.33
N PRO A 227 14.07 6.28 15.31
CA PRO A 227 12.97 6.68 14.44
C PRO A 227 12.42 8.06 14.88
N PRO A 228 12.15 8.97 13.93
CA PRO A 228 11.63 10.30 14.24
C PRO A 228 10.19 10.21 14.76
N VAL A 229 9.79 11.18 15.58
CA VAL A 229 8.40 11.29 16.08
C VAL A 229 7.44 11.44 14.90
N LEU A 230 6.35 10.65 14.92
CA LEU A 230 5.32 10.71 13.89
C LEU A 230 4.38 11.88 14.15
N ASN A 231 4.33 12.81 13.19
CA ASN A 231 3.40 13.95 13.24
C ASN A 231 2.02 13.57 12.69
N GLY A 232 0.97 14.26 13.14
CA GLY A 232 -0.38 14.12 12.59
C GLY A 232 -1.22 12.98 13.17
N VAL A 233 -0.78 12.37 14.28
CA VAL A 233 -1.60 11.41 15.05
C VAL A 233 -2.81 12.17 15.63
N PRO A 234 -4.05 11.68 15.44
CA PRO A 234 -5.24 12.36 15.94
C PRO A 234 -5.26 12.45 17.48
N LEU A 235 -5.86 13.52 18.00
CA LEU A 235 -5.93 13.77 19.46
C LEU A 235 -7.11 13.08 20.15
N SER A 236 -8.10 12.60 19.37
CA SER A 236 -9.27 11.86 19.86
C SER A 236 -9.73 10.82 18.85
N LEU A 237 -10.47 9.83 19.34
CA LEU A 237 -11.10 8.80 18.51
C LEU A 237 -12.10 9.41 17.50
N ASP A 238 -12.90 10.38 17.93
CA ASP A 238 -13.85 11.08 17.04
C ASP A 238 -13.14 11.80 15.90
N ALA A 239 -11.99 12.43 16.19
CA ALA A 239 -11.16 13.04 15.15
C ALA A 239 -10.59 11.98 14.20
N ALA A 240 -10.18 10.82 14.71
CA ALA A 240 -9.73 9.69 13.90
C ALA A 240 -10.84 9.20 12.95
N PHE A 241 -12.08 9.04 13.44
CA PHE A 241 -13.22 8.66 12.61
C PHE A 241 -13.58 9.71 11.55
N ALA A 242 -13.52 10.99 11.89
CA ALA A 242 -13.77 12.07 10.94
C ALA A 242 -12.72 12.08 9.81
N ILE A 243 -11.46 11.83 10.14
CA ILE A 243 -10.37 11.70 9.17
C ILE A 243 -10.58 10.44 8.32
N ALA A 244 -10.82 9.28 8.95
CA ALA A 244 -11.01 8.00 8.24
C ALA A 244 -12.12 8.11 7.19
N GLN A 245 -13.26 8.70 7.52
CA GLN A 245 -14.38 8.85 6.59
C GLN A 245 -14.07 9.74 5.38
N ARG A 246 -13.18 10.73 5.54
CA ARG A 246 -12.84 11.70 4.49
C ARG A 246 -11.64 11.28 3.64
N GLU A 247 -10.68 10.60 4.26
CA GLU A 247 -9.34 10.42 3.68
C GLU A 247 -8.92 8.96 3.52
N SER A 248 -9.71 7.99 4.02
CA SER A 248 -9.42 6.57 3.82
C SER A 248 -9.41 6.22 2.33
N PRO A 249 -8.28 5.73 1.78
CA PRO A 249 -8.22 5.39 0.36
C PRO A 249 -9.10 4.17 0.02
N ALA A 250 -9.36 3.27 0.98
CA ALA A 250 -10.31 2.15 0.80
C ALA A 250 -11.74 2.65 0.52
N ILE A 251 -12.20 3.65 1.29
CA ILE A 251 -13.51 4.26 1.07
C ILE A 251 -13.53 5.01 -0.28
N GLY A 252 -12.46 5.72 -0.60
CA GLY A 252 -12.29 6.39 -1.89
C GLY A 252 -12.39 5.43 -3.09
N GLU A 253 -11.68 4.31 -3.04
CA GLU A 253 -11.72 3.24 -4.04
C GLU A 253 -13.14 2.70 -4.25
N ALA A 254 -13.86 2.38 -3.15
CA ALA A 254 -15.22 1.86 -3.21
C ALA A 254 -16.20 2.88 -3.81
N LEU A 255 -16.09 4.16 -3.44
CA LEU A 255 -16.92 5.24 -3.98
C LEU A 255 -16.69 5.44 -5.48
N LEU A 256 -15.44 5.38 -5.94
CA LEU A 256 -15.08 5.52 -7.35
C LEU A 256 -15.51 4.29 -8.18
N SER A 257 -15.46 3.10 -7.58
CA SER A 257 -16.02 1.88 -8.17
C SER A 257 -17.54 1.97 -8.33
N ALA A 258 -18.25 2.50 -7.32
CA ALA A 258 -19.68 2.78 -7.41
C ALA A 258 -20.00 3.81 -8.52
N ARG A 259 -19.18 4.86 -8.68
CA ARG A 259 -19.30 5.82 -9.78
C ARG A 259 -19.11 5.19 -11.16
N ALA A 260 -18.21 4.21 -11.29
CA ALA A 260 -18.08 3.42 -12.51
C ALA A 260 -19.35 2.61 -12.81
N GLY A 261 -20.01 2.09 -11.77
CA GLY A 261 -21.32 1.44 -11.88
C GLY A 261 -22.43 2.37 -12.39
N ASP A 262 -22.45 3.63 -11.94
CA ASP A 262 -23.41 4.64 -12.44
C ASP A 262 -23.21 4.89 -13.95
N ALA A 263 -21.96 5.06 -14.38
CA ALA A 263 -21.62 5.22 -15.79
C ALA A 263 -21.94 3.96 -16.61
N ARG A 264 -21.85 2.76 -16.02
CA ARG A 264 -22.25 1.50 -16.67
C ARG A 264 -23.73 1.47 -17.00
N ILE A 265 -24.59 1.94 -16.10
CA ILE A 265 -26.04 2.04 -16.37
C ILE A 265 -26.29 2.96 -17.57
N SER A 266 -25.61 4.11 -17.64
CA SER A 266 -25.71 5.02 -18.80
C SER A 266 -25.24 4.36 -20.10
N ALA A 267 -24.16 3.56 -20.06
CA ALA A 267 -23.67 2.83 -21.23
C ALA A 267 -24.67 1.78 -21.74
N GLU A 268 -25.33 1.04 -20.84
CA GLU A 268 -26.38 0.08 -21.21
C GLU A 268 -27.65 0.78 -21.73
N ARG A 269 -27.99 1.95 -21.17
CA ARG A 269 -29.12 2.75 -21.67
C ARG A 269 -28.87 3.31 -23.07
N ALA A 270 -27.63 3.67 -23.38
CA ALA A 270 -27.23 4.19 -24.68
C ALA A 270 -27.41 3.16 -25.81
N GLU A 271 -27.50 1.85 -25.52
CA GLU A 271 -27.80 0.81 -26.53
C GLU A 271 -29.16 1.00 -27.21
N ARG A 272 -30.06 1.80 -26.65
CA ARG A 272 -31.37 2.12 -27.25
C ARG A 272 -31.32 3.23 -28.29
N ALA A 273 -30.24 4.02 -28.30
CA ALA A 273 -30.11 5.16 -29.19
C ALA A 273 -29.71 4.71 -30.61
N PRO A 274 -30.08 5.48 -31.64
CA PRO A 274 -29.54 5.27 -32.98
C PRO A 274 -28.03 5.50 -32.99
N VAL A 275 -27.31 4.63 -33.69
CA VAL A 275 -25.89 4.79 -34.00
C VAL A 275 -25.77 5.31 -35.42
N VAL A 276 -25.08 6.43 -35.60
CA VAL A 276 -24.77 7.01 -36.92
C VAL A 276 -23.28 6.87 -37.17
N ALA A 277 -22.93 6.18 -38.24
CA ALA A 277 -21.55 5.98 -38.67
C ALA A 277 -21.33 6.51 -40.09
N LEU A 278 -20.19 7.17 -40.31
CA LEU A 278 -19.68 7.51 -41.62
C LEU A 278 -18.70 6.42 -42.06
N SER A 279 -18.83 5.97 -43.30
CA SER A 279 -17.93 5.00 -43.91
C SER A 279 -17.47 5.51 -45.27
N GLY A 280 -16.22 5.19 -45.62
CA GLY A 280 -15.64 5.48 -46.91
C GLY A 280 -14.68 4.38 -47.33
N GLY A 281 -14.57 4.14 -48.63
CA GLY A 281 -13.69 3.13 -49.20
C GLY A 281 -13.05 3.64 -50.48
N TYR A 282 -11.78 3.32 -50.68
CA TYR A 282 -11.10 3.55 -51.94
C TYR A 282 -10.18 2.36 -52.23
N GLY A 283 -10.20 1.87 -53.46
CA GLY A 283 -9.40 0.71 -53.80
C GLY A 283 -9.49 0.30 -55.25
N TYR A 284 -8.93 -0.87 -55.52
CA TYR A 284 -8.95 -1.50 -56.82
C TYR A 284 -9.58 -2.87 -56.71
N ARG A 285 -10.35 -3.27 -57.73
CA ARG A 285 -10.99 -4.57 -57.81
C ARG A 285 -10.99 -5.06 -59.26
N THR A 286 -10.72 -6.34 -59.48
CA THR A 286 -10.89 -6.99 -60.78
C THR A 286 -12.32 -7.48 -60.98
N ALA A 287 -12.77 -7.50 -62.24
CA ALA A 287 -14.03 -8.10 -62.62
C ALA A 287 -13.80 -9.47 -63.27
N GLY A 288 -13.79 -10.55 -62.47
CA GLY A 288 -13.79 -11.92 -62.99
C GLY A 288 -12.42 -12.49 -63.40
N SER A 289 -11.31 -11.82 -63.06
CA SER A 289 -9.96 -12.28 -63.36
C SER A 289 -8.99 -12.12 -62.17
N PHE A 290 -7.86 -12.81 -62.22
CA PHE A 290 -6.71 -12.57 -61.31
C PHE A 290 -5.62 -11.73 -61.98
N GLN A 291 -5.95 -11.03 -63.08
CA GLN A 291 -4.95 -10.24 -63.81
C GLN A 291 -4.91 -8.82 -63.23
N THR A 292 -3.71 -8.36 -62.89
CA THR A 292 -3.48 -7.01 -62.36
C THR A 292 -3.87 -5.91 -63.35
N ARG A 293 -3.83 -6.20 -64.66
CA ARG A 293 -4.27 -5.26 -65.71
C ARG A 293 -5.77 -4.95 -65.69
N ASP A 294 -6.58 -5.84 -65.10
CA ASP A 294 -8.05 -5.71 -65.03
C ASP A 294 -8.50 -5.03 -63.73
N LEU A 295 -7.56 -4.48 -62.95
CA LEU A 295 -7.87 -3.73 -61.73
C LEU A 295 -8.54 -2.39 -62.09
N GLY A 296 -9.83 -2.29 -61.78
CA GLY A 296 -10.57 -1.03 -61.85
C GLY A 296 -10.56 -0.30 -60.51
N ALA A 297 -10.37 1.02 -60.55
CA ALA A 297 -10.51 1.85 -59.36
C ALA A 297 -11.98 1.93 -58.92
N GLN A 298 -12.23 1.85 -57.62
CA GLN A 298 -13.53 2.01 -57.00
C GLN A 298 -13.42 2.93 -55.79
N ALA A 299 -14.41 3.82 -55.63
CA ALA A 299 -14.58 4.66 -54.46
C ALA A 299 -16.01 4.51 -53.94
N SER A 300 -16.18 4.51 -52.62
CA SER A 300 -17.47 4.45 -51.97
C SER A 300 -17.50 5.37 -50.75
N GLY A 301 -18.68 5.88 -50.42
CA GLY A 301 -18.94 6.70 -49.25
C GLY A 301 -20.38 6.53 -48.84
N GLY A 302 -20.64 6.45 -47.53
CA GLY A 302 -21.99 6.24 -47.02
C GLY A 302 -22.11 6.59 -45.55
N VAL A 303 -23.29 7.11 -45.19
CA VAL A 303 -23.71 7.29 -43.81
C VAL A 303 -24.72 6.20 -43.47
N THR A 304 -24.46 5.46 -42.40
CA THR A 304 -25.33 4.39 -41.93
C THR A 304 -25.93 4.76 -40.59
N LEU A 305 -27.25 4.73 -40.50
CA LEU A 305 -27.99 4.83 -39.24
C LEU A 305 -28.49 3.43 -38.85
N THR A 306 -28.12 2.96 -37.66
CA THR A 306 -28.53 1.67 -37.12
C THR A 306 -29.23 1.88 -35.78
N MET A 307 -30.47 1.43 -35.64
CA MET A 307 -31.25 1.56 -34.41
C MET A 307 -32.01 0.25 -34.12
N PRO A 308 -31.82 -0.38 -32.95
CA PRO A 308 -32.57 -1.56 -32.60
C PRO A 308 -34.02 -1.20 -32.25
N LEU A 309 -34.97 -1.63 -33.09
CA LEU A 309 -36.41 -1.45 -32.81
C LEU A 309 -36.94 -2.52 -31.84
N ILE A 310 -36.54 -3.77 -32.05
CA ILE A 310 -36.92 -4.92 -31.23
C ILE A 310 -35.67 -5.74 -30.95
N ALA A 311 -35.27 -5.81 -29.68
CA ALA A 311 -34.05 -6.50 -29.24
C ALA A 311 -34.32 -7.73 -28.35
N GLY A 312 -35.52 -8.32 -28.45
CA GLY A 312 -35.89 -9.51 -27.66
C GLY A 312 -35.81 -9.34 -26.14
N GLY A 313 -35.86 -8.10 -25.63
CA GLY A 313 -35.72 -7.78 -24.21
C GLY A 313 -34.28 -7.71 -23.66
N VAL A 314 -33.25 -8.00 -24.47
CA VAL A 314 -31.85 -8.08 -24.00
C VAL A 314 -31.35 -6.76 -23.41
N ILE A 315 -31.64 -5.63 -24.06
CA ILE A 315 -31.21 -4.30 -23.61
C ILE A 315 -31.87 -3.96 -22.25
N GLY A 316 -33.17 -4.26 -22.11
CA GLY A 316 -33.87 -4.08 -20.83
C GLY A 316 -33.29 -4.95 -19.71
N SER A 317 -32.92 -6.18 -20.01
CA SER A 317 -32.27 -7.08 -19.05
C SER A 317 -30.88 -6.59 -18.64
N ARG A 318 -30.05 -6.12 -19.58
CA ARG A 318 -28.71 -5.57 -19.28
C ARG A 318 -28.79 -4.33 -18.39
N ILE A 319 -29.76 -3.45 -18.63
CA ILE A 319 -30.00 -2.28 -17.77
C ILE A 319 -30.36 -2.72 -16.34
N ARG A 320 -31.27 -3.70 -16.17
CA ARG A 320 -31.62 -4.21 -14.84
C ARG A 320 -30.45 -4.88 -14.15
N ALA A 321 -29.63 -5.64 -14.88
CA ALA A 321 -28.41 -6.24 -14.36
C ALA A 321 -27.42 -5.16 -13.89
N ALA A 322 -27.16 -4.13 -14.71
CA ALA A 322 -26.29 -3.02 -14.32
C ALA A 322 -26.82 -2.21 -13.12
N GLN A 323 -28.15 -2.10 -12.97
CA GLN A 323 -28.77 -1.50 -11.79
C GLN A 323 -28.52 -2.32 -10.53
N ALA A 324 -28.71 -3.64 -10.59
CA ALA A 324 -28.45 -4.54 -9.47
C ALA A 324 -26.94 -4.56 -9.10
N ASP A 325 -26.05 -4.55 -10.10
CA ASP A 325 -24.61 -4.44 -9.87
C ASP A 325 -24.22 -3.13 -9.18
N ARG A 326 -24.87 -2.02 -9.55
CA ARG A 326 -24.66 -0.73 -8.89
C ARG A 326 -25.17 -0.71 -7.46
N GLU A 327 -26.28 -1.38 -7.18
CA GLU A 327 -26.81 -1.56 -5.83
C GLU A 327 -25.83 -2.38 -4.98
N ARG A 328 -25.30 -3.50 -5.52
CA ARG A 328 -24.23 -4.30 -4.88
C ARG A 328 -23.02 -3.43 -4.53
N LEU A 329 -22.55 -2.57 -5.43
CA LEU A 329 -21.46 -1.62 -5.18
C LEU A 329 -21.80 -0.60 -4.08
N GLY A 330 -23.07 -0.21 -3.94
CA GLY A 330 -23.53 0.63 -2.82
C GLY A 330 -23.40 -0.07 -1.46
N PHE A 331 -23.80 -1.33 -1.38
CA PHE A 331 -23.60 -2.14 -0.18
C PHE A 331 -22.11 -2.36 0.15
N GLU A 332 -21.28 -2.51 -0.87
CA GLU A 332 -19.84 -2.66 -0.74
C GLU A 332 -19.18 -1.39 -0.16
N VAL A 333 -19.64 -0.20 -0.54
CA VAL A 333 -19.23 1.08 0.09
C VAL A 333 -19.57 1.10 1.58
N GLU A 334 -20.79 0.71 1.97
CA GLU A 334 -21.20 0.68 3.37
C GLU A 334 -20.43 -0.36 4.19
N SER A 335 -20.15 -1.52 3.60
CA SER A 335 -19.30 -2.55 4.20
C SER A 335 -17.88 -2.03 4.44
N THR A 336 -17.29 -1.43 3.41
CA THR A 336 -15.93 -0.86 3.45
C THR A 336 -15.84 0.28 4.47
N ARG A 337 -16.86 1.14 4.56
CA ARG A 337 -16.92 2.20 5.56
C ARG A 337 -16.94 1.63 6.98
N ARG A 338 -17.80 0.64 7.26
CA ARG A 338 -17.86 0.00 8.58
C ARG A 338 -16.54 -0.69 8.95
N GLN A 339 -15.92 -1.36 7.99
CA GLN A 339 -14.63 -2.01 8.19
C GLN A 339 -13.51 -0.98 8.47
N ALA A 340 -13.47 0.14 7.72
CA ALA A 340 -12.49 1.19 7.94
C ALA A 340 -12.65 1.85 9.33
N LEU A 341 -13.88 2.07 9.78
CA LEU A 341 -14.15 2.58 11.13
C LEU A 341 -13.73 1.58 12.21
N ALA A 342 -14.06 0.29 12.06
CA ALA A 342 -13.62 -0.75 12.98
C ALA A 342 -12.09 -0.83 13.07
N GLN A 343 -11.39 -0.84 11.92
CA GLN A 343 -9.93 -0.83 11.87
C GLN A 343 -9.32 0.43 12.50
N THR A 344 -9.99 1.58 12.38
CA THR A 344 -9.57 2.84 13.02
C THR A 344 -9.68 2.74 14.55
N GLN A 345 -10.80 2.20 15.05
CA GLN A 345 -11.00 1.95 16.47
C GLN A 345 -9.95 0.98 17.02
N ASP A 346 -9.69 -0.13 16.32
CA ASP A 346 -8.72 -1.13 16.73
C ASP A 346 -7.30 -0.56 16.78
N ALA A 347 -6.89 0.17 15.73
CA ALA A 347 -5.59 0.82 15.69
C ALA A 347 -5.43 1.91 16.77
N TRP A 348 -6.50 2.66 17.05
CA TRP A 348 -6.52 3.63 18.14
C TRP A 348 -6.33 2.96 19.51
N ASN A 349 -7.10 1.92 19.80
CA ASN A 349 -7.04 1.19 21.06
C ASN A 349 -5.67 0.51 21.24
N GLN A 350 -5.10 -0.07 20.19
CA GLN A 350 -3.76 -0.66 20.22
C GLN A 350 -2.68 0.40 20.48
N SER A 351 -2.78 1.58 19.88
CA SER A 351 -1.87 2.70 20.11
C SER A 351 -1.92 3.19 21.56
N LEU A 352 -3.13 3.35 22.11
CA LEU A 352 -3.34 3.75 23.50
C LEU A 352 -2.79 2.70 24.49
N ALA A 353 -3.08 1.43 24.25
CA ALA A 353 -2.62 0.32 25.08
C ALA A 353 -1.08 0.22 25.08
N ALA A 354 -0.46 0.33 23.90
CA ALA A 354 0.99 0.28 23.77
C ALA A 354 1.67 1.49 24.42
N ALA A 355 1.11 2.70 24.30
CA ALA A 355 1.62 3.88 24.99
C ALA A 355 1.55 3.72 26.53
N SER A 356 0.43 3.19 27.03
CA SER A 356 0.24 2.93 28.46
C SER A 356 1.20 1.86 28.98
N ALA A 357 1.40 0.79 28.21
CA ALA A 357 2.36 -0.27 28.53
C ALA A 357 3.81 0.25 28.56
N ALA A 358 4.19 1.15 27.65
CA ALA A 358 5.52 1.77 27.65
C ALA A 358 5.72 2.68 28.88
N ALA A 359 4.70 3.46 29.26
CA ALA A 359 4.75 4.30 30.46
C ALA A 359 4.89 3.46 31.74
N ALA A 360 4.06 2.42 31.89
CA ALA A 360 4.12 1.51 33.04
C ALA A 360 5.44 0.72 33.08
N GLY A 361 5.91 0.24 31.92
CA GLY A 361 7.20 -0.47 31.79
C GLY A 361 8.39 0.39 32.20
N ARG A 362 8.34 1.70 31.97
CA ARG A 362 9.38 2.65 32.38
C ARG A 362 9.48 2.73 33.90
N ILE A 363 8.34 2.92 34.56
CA ILE A 363 8.24 2.95 36.03
C ILE A 363 8.71 1.60 36.59
N ALA A 364 8.22 0.48 36.05
CA ALA A 364 8.61 -0.86 36.49
C ALA A 364 10.11 -1.12 36.36
N THR A 365 10.74 -0.65 35.27
CA THR A 365 12.19 -0.78 35.07
C THR A 365 12.98 0.04 36.09
N GLN A 366 12.55 1.29 36.35
CA GLN A 366 13.16 2.14 37.35
C GLN A 366 13.05 1.51 38.75
N SER A 367 11.84 1.09 39.16
CA SER A 367 11.62 0.46 40.46
C SER A 367 12.38 -0.86 40.62
N ALA A 368 12.47 -1.67 39.56
CA ALA A 368 13.27 -2.90 39.59
C ALA A 368 14.78 -2.60 39.73
N GLN A 369 15.28 -1.52 39.13
CA GLN A 369 16.67 -1.09 39.26
C GLN A 369 16.99 -0.61 40.69
N GLU A 370 16.09 0.15 41.30
CA GLU A 370 16.20 0.61 42.68
C GLU A 370 16.17 -0.59 43.66
N ALA A 371 15.24 -1.52 43.45
CA ALA A 371 15.15 -2.76 44.23
C ALA A 371 16.43 -3.60 44.13
N LEU A 372 16.97 -3.78 42.92
CA LEU A 372 18.24 -4.49 42.72
C LEU A 372 19.39 -3.83 43.48
N THR A 373 19.47 -2.50 43.42
CA THR A 373 20.51 -1.75 44.14
C THR A 373 20.41 -1.97 45.65
N GLY A 374 19.20 -1.97 46.21
CA GLY A 374 18.95 -2.25 47.62
C GLY A 374 19.32 -3.69 48.03
N VAL A 375 18.93 -4.68 47.23
CA VAL A 375 19.23 -6.09 47.48
C VAL A 375 20.74 -6.37 47.36
N GLN A 376 21.43 -5.78 46.39
CA GLN A 376 22.89 -5.91 46.23
C GLN A 376 23.65 -5.35 47.44
N ARG A 377 23.22 -4.20 47.99
CA ARG A 377 23.81 -3.63 49.22
C ARG A 377 23.57 -4.54 50.43
N GLY A 378 22.34 -4.99 50.62
CA GLY A 378 22.01 -5.91 51.72
C GLY A 378 22.75 -7.25 51.62
N PHE A 379 23.03 -7.74 50.40
CA PHE A 379 23.85 -8.94 50.19
C PHE A 379 25.33 -8.69 50.51
N ALA A 380 25.86 -7.53 50.17
CA ALA A 380 27.23 -7.15 50.52
C ALA A 380 27.44 -7.07 52.04
N GLU A 381 26.41 -6.67 52.79
CA GLU A 381 26.38 -6.60 54.26
C GLU A 381 25.98 -7.92 54.94
N GLY A 382 25.57 -8.95 54.18
CA GLY A 382 25.17 -10.26 54.69
C GLY A 382 23.73 -10.37 55.20
N PHE A 383 22.89 -9.34 55.01
CA PHE A 383 21.46 -9.34 55.39
C PHE A 383 20.51 -9.91 54.35
N ARG A 384 21.00 -10.19 53.14
CA ARG A 384 20.22 -10.74 52.02
C ARG A 384 20.91 -11.98 51.46
N SER A 385 20.13 -12.86 50.84
CA SER A 385 20.67 -14.07 50.20
C SER A 385 21.16 -13.81 48.77
N ASN A 386 22.07 -14.64 48.26
CA ASN A 386 22.48 -14.62 46.86
C ASN A 386 21.29 -14.89 45.91
N PHE A 387 20.36 -15.73 46.34
CA PHE A 387 19.11 -15.99 45.63
C PHE A 387 18.28 -14.71 45.42
N GLU A 388 18.17 -13.84 46.43
CA GLU A 388 17.45 -12.57 46.29
C GLU A 388 18.10 -11.63 45.26
N VAL A 389 19.44 -11.62 45.17
CA VAL A 389 20.15 -10.84 44.14
C VAL A 389 19.83 -11.40 42.74
N LEU A 390 19.92 -12.72 42.56
CA LEU A 390 19.60 -13.41 41.30
C LEU A 390 18.14 -13.16 40.87
N ASP A 391 17.19 -13.23 41.81
CA ASP A 391 15.77 -12.95 41.55
C ASP A 391 15.55 -11.48 41.17
N SER A 392 16.21 -10.55 41.87
CA SER A 392 16.09 -9.12 41.56
C SER A 392 16.68 -8.76 40.20
N GLU A 393 17.81 -9.36 39.80
CA GLU A 393 18.35 -9.19 38.44
C GLU A 393 17.40 -9.75 37.37
N GLN A 394 16.77 -10.90 37.62
CA GLN A 394 15.79 -11.48 36.70
C GLN A 394 14.57 -10.55 36.55
N ARG A 395 14.10 -9.93 37.64
CA ARG A 395 12.99 -8.96 37.59
C ARG A 395 13.36 -7.72 36.79
N LEU A 396 14.57 -7.18 36.98
CA LEU A 396 15.06 -6.05 36.20
C LEU A 396 15.18 -6.40 34.72
N LEU A 397 15.76 -7.56 34.38
CA LEU A 397 15.84 -8.05 33.01
C LEU A 397 14.44 -8.12 32.38
N ASN A 398 13.49 -8.80 33.06
CA ASN A 398 12.12 -8.92 32.58
C ASN A 398 11.47 -7.54 32.36
N ALA A 399 11.65 -6.60 33.28
CA ALA A 399 11.12 -5.24 33.15
C ALA A 399 11.71 -4.49 31.94
N GLN A 400 13.04 -4.60 31.73
CA GLN A 400 13.72 -4.01 30.57
C GLN A 400 13.23 -4.60 29.24
N LEU A 401 13.04 -5.93 29.17
CA LEU A 401 12.51 -6.60 27.98
C LEU A 401 11.07 -6.14 27.70
N VAL A 402 10.22 -6.02 28.73
CA VAL A 402 8.84 -5.53 28.59
C VAL A 402 8.81 -4.07 28.12
N LEU A 403 9.60 -3.19 28.73
CA LEU A 403 9.70 -1.78 28.32
C LEU A 403 10.18 -1.64 26.88
N THR A 404 11.22 -2.38 26.49
CA THR A 404 11.78 -2.32 25.14
C THR A 404 10.72 -2.75 24.11
N ASN A 405 10.05 -3.88 24.34
CA ASN A 405 8.97 -4.34 23.47
C ASN A 405 7.81 -3.32 23.41
N ALA A 406 7.38 -2.76 24.55
CA ALA A 406 6.29 -1.81 24.61
C ALA A 406 6.60 -0.50 23.90
N THR A 407 7.84 0.01 24.02
CA THR A 407 8.29 1.25 23.38
C THR A 407 8.22 1.16 21.85
N TYR A 408 8.79 0.10 21.29
CA TYR A 408 8.76 -0.13 19.85
C TYR A 408 7.35 -0.50 19.35
N SER A 409 6.55 -1.21 20.16
CA SER A 409 5.14 -1.50 19.83
C SER A 409 4.28 -0.23 19.80
N ALA A 410 4.56 0.75 20.66
CA ALA A 410 3.85 2.04 20.67
C ALA A 410 4.11 2.82 19.38
N TYR A 411 5.37 2.86 18.92
CA TYR A 411 5.72 3.50 17.65
C TYR A 411 5.02 2.81 16.46
N ALA A 412 5.11 1.48 16.38
CA ALA A 412 4.45 0.70 15.35
C ALA A 412 2.92 0.89 15.35
N ALA A 413 2.29 0.92 16.53
CA ALA A 413 0.85 1.14 16.65
C ALA A 413 0.41 2.55 16.20
N GLN A 414 1.22 3.58 16.47
CA GLN A 414 0.98 4.93 15.94
C GLN A 414 1.11 4.98 14.41
N ALA A 415 2.13 4.31 13.84
CA ALA A 415 2.30 4.20 12.40
C ALA A 415 1.11 3.48 11.74
N ARG A 416 0.63 2.39 12.36
CA ARG A 416 -0.57 1.66 11.93
C ARG A 416 -1.80 2.53 11.91
N LEU A 417 -2.03 3.34 12.96
CA LEU A 417 -3.14 4.28 13.02
C LEU A 417 -3.04 5.32 11.89
N LEU A 418 -1.86 5.87 11.60
CA LEU A 418 -1.71 6.79 10.47
C LEU A 418 -1.91 6.10 9.11
N ALA A 419 -1.53 4.84 8.98
CA ALA A 419 -1.72 4.05 7.76
C ALA A 419 -3.21 3.77 7.50
N THR A 420 -3.98 3.38 8.52
CA THR A 420 -5.43 3.14 8.39
C THR A 420 -6.20 4.41 8.02
N LEU A 421 -5.73 5.57 8.49
CA LEU A 421 -6.27 6.88 8.14
C LEU A 421 -5.85 7.37 6.74
N GLY A 422 -4.92 6.70 6.07
CA GLY A 422 -4.36 7.15 4.79
C GLY A 422 -3.39 8.33 4.88
N ARG A 423 -2.89 8.63 6.08
CA ARG A 423 -2.03 9.79 6.39
C ARG A 423 -0.56 9.47 6.63
N LEU A 424 -0.19 8.18 6.68
CA LEU A 424 1.20 7.78 6.93
C LEU A 424 2.16 8.39 5.90
N GLN A 425 1.78 8.35 4.61
CA GLN A 425 2.56 8.96 3.55
C GLN A 425 2.77 10.47 3.77
N ALA A 426 1.74 11.23 4.15
CA ALA A 426 1.86 12.67 4.41
C ALA A 426 2.75 12.99 5.64
N ALA A 427 2.63 12.19 6.70
CA ALA A 427 3.45 12.32 7.90
C ALA A 427 4.94 12.05 7.62
N LEU A 428 5.24 11.11 6.73
CA LEU A 428 6.60 10.76 6.31
C LEU A 428 7.11 11.71 5.20
N LEU A 429 6.25 12.20 4.30
CA LEU A 429 6.59 13.19 3.26
C LEU A 429 6.99 14.54 3.83
N ALA A 430 6.43 14.93 4.98
CA ALA A 430 6.88 16.10 5.74
C ALA A 430 8.36 16.02 6.17
N GLN A 431 8.99 14.84 6.00
CA GLN A 431 10.40 14.57 6.28
C GLN A 431 11.27 14.48 5.00
N GLY A 432 10.76 14.84 3.82
CA GLY A 432 11.56 15.08 2.61
C GLY A 432 11.58 13.98 1.53
N LEU A 433 10.55 13.13 1.44
CA LEU A 433 10.48 12.05 0.44
C LEU A 433 10.10 12.54 -0.98
N PRO A 434 10.66 11.95 -2.05
CA PRO A 434 10.25 12.23 -3.42
C PRO A 434 8.86 11.67 -3.72
N THR A 435 7.97 12.51 -4.26
CA THR A 435 6.58 12.13 -4.60
C THR A 435 6.51 11.51 -5.99
N TYR A 436 5.86 10.34 -6.10
CA TYR A 436 5.45 9.81 -7.40
C TYR A 436 4.17 10.54 -7.86
N ASP A 437 4.20 11.18 -9.03
CA ASP A 437 3.01 11.79 -9.65
C ASP A 437 2.35 10.78 -10.61
N PRO A 438 1.22 10.17 -10.22
CA PRO A 438 0.53 9.19 -11.07
C PRO A 438 -0.15 9.82 -12.29
N THR A 439 -0.17 11.14 -12.43
CA THR A 439 -0.89 11.84 -13.51
C THR A 439 -0.03 12.13 -14.74
N VAL A 440 1.31 12.04 -14.64
CA VAL A 440 2.24 12.34 -15.73
C VAL A 440 2.05 11.42 -16.94
N PRO A 441 1.95 10.07 -16.79
CA PRO A 441 1.75 9.18 -17.94
C PRO A 441 0.41 9.43 -18.64
N ALA A 442 -0.65 9.62 -17.86
CA ALA A 442 -2.00 9.88 -18.35
C ALA A 442 -2.10 11.19 -19.16
N ARG A 443 -1.37 12.25 -18.77
CA ARG A 443 -1.30 13.52 -19.53
C ARG A 443 -0.55 13.37 -20.86
N ALA A 444 0.56 12.63 -20.86
CA ALA A 444 1.34 12.39 -22.06
C ALA A 444 0.54 11.59 -23.11
N ALA A 445 -0.16 10.54 -22.67
CA ALA A 445 -1.01 9.70 -23.53
C ALA A 445 -2.23 10.46 -24.09
N ARG A 446 -2.78 11.42 -23.33
CA ARG A 446 -3.91 12.26 -23.78
C ARG A 446 -3.48 13.29 -24.84
N ASN A 447 -2.25 13.79 -24.79
CA ASN A 447 -1.76 14.83 -25.72
C ASN A 447 -1.27 14.29 -27.07
N THR A 448 -0.83 13.04 -27.17
CA THR A 448 -0.26 12.49 -28.42
C THR A 448 -1.31 12.04 -29.44
N LEU A 449 -2.60 12.03 -29.08
CA LEU A 449 -3.63 11.33 -29.85
C LEU A 449 -4.93 12.12 -30.09
N ILE A 450 -4.95 13.45 -29.94
CA ILE A 450 -6.15 14.26 -30.21
C ILE A 450 -6.29 14.45 -31.73
N GLY A 451 -7.28 13.78 -32.33
CA GLY A 451 -7.72 14.07 -33.70
C GLY A 451 -8.46 15.41 -33.78
N PRO A 452 -8.52 16.06 -34.96
CA PRO A 452 -9.11 17.40 -35.11
C PRO A 452 -10.61 17.47 -34.80
N ILE A 453 -11.33 16.34 -34.83
CA ILE A 453 -12.78 16.26 -34.60
C ILE A 453 -13.17 15.60 -33.26
N ASP A 454 -12.22 14.94 -32.58
CA ASP A 454 -12.40 14.28 -31.29
C ASP A 454 -13.10 15.17 -30.23
N PRO A 455 -12.71 16.45 -30.00
CA PRO A 455 -13.34 17.27 -28.96
C PRO A 455 -14.80 17.61 -29.27
N VAL A 456 -15.14 17.75 -30.55
CA VAL A 456 -16.51 18.05 -31.00
C VAL A 456 -17.39 16.82 -30.83
N LEU A 457 -16.93 15.65 -31.29
CA LEU A 457 -17.65 14.39 -31.15
C LEU A 457 -17.84 14.01 -29.68
N ALA A 458 -16.81 14.18 -28.84
CA ALA A 458 -16.89 13.91 -27.42
C ALA A 458 -17.89 14.84 -26.69
N ALA A 459 -17.98 16.12 -27.09
CA ALA A 459 -18.94 17.07 -26.52
C ALA A 459 -20.39 16.70 -26.87
N ILE A 460 -20.64 16.36 -28.14
CA ILE A 460 -21.96 15.93 -28.62
C ILE A 460 -22.37 14.63 -27.94
N ASP A 461 -21.48 13.65 -27.88
CA ASP A 461 -21.76 12.34 -27.27
C ASP A 461 -22.02 12.47 -25.77
N ARG A 462 -21.24 13.29 -25.06
CA ARG A 462 -21.46 13.58 -23.63
C ARG A 462 -22.81 14.26 -23.38
N ALA A 463 -23.26 15.13 -24.29
CA ALA A 463 -24.58 15.75 -24.18
C ALA A 463 -25.74 14.76 -24.39
N GLN A 464 -25.50 13.69 -25.15
CA GLN A 464 -26.47 12.61 -25.40
C GLN A 464 -26.46 11.51 -24.34
N MET A 465 -25.43 11.48 -23.48
CA MET A 465 -25.31 10.50 -22.40
C MET A 465 -26.60 10.46 -21.58
N PRO A 466 -27.27 9.30 -21.50
CA PRO A 466 -28.47 9.17 -20.70
C PRO A 466 -28.12 9.53 -19.26
N ARG A 467 -28.78 10.55 -18.71
CA ARG A 467 -28.64 10.85 -17.29
C ARG A 467 -29.00 9.59 -16.53
N SER A 468 -28.08 9.11 -15.70
CA SER A 468 -28.46 8.25 -14.60
C SER A 468 -29.30 9.14 -13.69
N ALA A 469 -30.62 9.19 -13.92
CA ALA A 469 -31.54 9.68 -12.91
C ALA A 469 -31.30 8.78 -11.70
N PHE A 470 -30.50 9.31 -10.77
CA PHE A 470 -30.45 8.84 -9.41
C PHE A 470 -31.88 8.98 -8.91
N THR A 471 -32.63 7.89 -9.01
CA THR A 471 -33.60 7.64 -7.96
C THR A 471 -32.69 7.23 -6.81
N PRO A 472 -32.50 8.06 -5.75
CA PRO A 472 -32.10 7.46 -4.51
C PRO A 472 -33.07 6.30 -4.35
N GLN A 473 -32.57 5.06 -4.35
CA GLN A 473 -33.33 4.04 -3.64
C GLN A 473 -33.72 4.72 -2.33
N PRO A 474 -35.00 4.65 -1.89
CA PRO A 474 -35.32 5.06 -0.54
C PRO A 474 -34.21 4.44 0.29
N PRO A 475 -33.41 5.26 1.01
CA PRO A 475 -32.23 4.76 1.68
C PRO A 475 -32.72 3.50 2.35
N LEU A 476 -32.17 2.32 1.96
CA LEU A 476 -32.53 1.04 2.59
C LEU A 476 -32.72 1.39 4.03
N PRO A 477 -33.96 1.29 4.57
CA PRO A 477 -34.43 2.09 5.71
C PRO A 477 -33.21 2.22 6.56
N VAL A 478 -32.60 3.44 6.56
CA VAL A 478 -31.22 3.66 7.07
C VAL A 478 -31.12 2.67 8.20
N ALA A 479 -30.19 1.72 8.24
CA ALA A 479 -30.10 0.92 9.47
C ALA A 479 -30.05 1.98 10.57
N THR A 480 -31.12 2.12 11.38
CA THR A 480 -31.86 3.40 11.67
C THR A 480 -31.14 4.41 12.53
N THR A 481 -29.83 4.36 12.44
CA THR A 481 -28.86 5.00 13.25
C THR A 481 -27.52 4.73 12.54
N PRO A 482 -26.81 5.75 12.02
CA PRO A 482 -25.37 5.64 11.76
C PRO A 482 -24.58 5.36 13.05
N VAL A 483 -25.26 5.37 14.20
CA VAL A 483 -24.83 4.83 15.48
C VAL A 483 -24.95 3.31 15.41
N LEU A 484 -23.84 2.59 15.61
CA LEU A 484 -23.89 1.18 15.96
C LEU A 484 -25.01 0.99 17.00
N ARG A 485 -26.01 0.12 16.74
CA ARG A 485 -27.05 -0.14 17.73
C ARG A 485 -26.35 -0.46 19.05
N PRO A 486 -26.60 0.32 20.13
CA PRO A 486 -25.94 0.06 21.39
C PRO A 486 -26.22 -1.39 21.77
N ALA A 487 -25.21 -2.05 22.32
CA ALA A 487 -25.35 -3.44 22.75
C ALA A 487 -26.60 -3.57 23.62
N THR A 488 -27.37 -4.65 23.41
CA THR A 488 -28.57 -4.96 24.21
C THR A 488 -28.26 -5.18 25.69
N THR A 489 -26.97 -5.27 26.02
CA THR A 489 -26.40 -5.33 27.35
C THR A 489 -25.31 -4.27 27.46
N PRO A 490 -25.17 -3.57 28.60
CA PRO A 490 -24.08 -2.62 28.78
C PRO A 490 -22.72 -3.31 28.54
N PRO A 491 -21.77 -2.63 27.88
CA PRO A 491 -20.42 -3.18 27.70
C PRO A 491 -19.81 -3.47 29.09
N PRO A 492 -19.00 -4.53 29.22
CA PRO A 492 -18.25 -4.76 30.45
C PRO A 492 -17.44 -3.51 30.79
N GLN A 493 -17.54 -3.01 32.02
CA GLN A 493 -16.84 -1.81 32.46
C GLN A 493 -15.33 -2.03 32.35
N GLY A 494 -14.70 -1.42 31.35
CA GLY A 494 -13.25 -1.44 31.13
C GLY A 494 -12.76 -0.03 30.82
N SER A 495 -11.73 0.43 31.55
CA SER A 495 -11.13 1.75 31.39
C SER A 495 -10.19 1.78 30.18
N LEU A 496 -10.72 1.92 28.96
CA LEU A 496 -9.91 2.33 27.81
C LEU A 496 -10.18 3.82 27.59
N GLY A 497 -9.21 4.65 28.00
CA GLY A 497 -9.36 6.11 28.08
C GLY A 497 -9.54 6.81 26.72
N ASP A 498 -10.30 7.91 26.71
CA ASP A 498 -10.68 8.66 25.51
C ASP A 498 -9.57 9.53 24.89
N LYS A 499 -8.36 9.55 25.46
CA LYS A 499 -7.26 10.44 25.06
C LYS A 499 -5.91 9.73 25.06
N LEU A 500 -5.12 9.92 24.00
CA LEU A 500 -3.72 9.52 23.95
C LEU A 500 -2.91 10.34 24.96
N PRO A 501 -2.08 9.73 25.82
CA PRO A 501 -1.08 10.49 26.57
C PRO A 501 -0.05 11.04 25.57
N LEU A 502 -0.08 12.36 25.36
CA LEU A 502 1.06 13.06 24.77
C LEU A 502 2.24 12.83 25.72
N LEU A 503 3.35 12.26 25.21
CA LEU A 503 4.57 12.09 25.98
C LEU A 503 4.95 13.45 26.60
N PRO A 504 4.91 13.63 27.93
CA PRO A 504 5.42 14.84 28.54
C PRO A 504 6.94 14.83 28.45
N ASN A 505 7.53 15.99 28.18
CA ASN A 505 8.92 16.25 28.56
C ASN A 505 9.05 15.99 30.08
N PRO A 506 10.12 15.33 30.57
CA PRO A 506 10.19 14.91 31.95
C PRO A 506 10.26 16.13 32.86
N VAL A 507 9.18 16.40 33.60
CA VAL A 507 9.24 17.23 34.80
C VAL A 507 9.17 16.26 35.97
N ILE A 508 10.30 16.16 36.67
CA ILE A 508 10.41 15.49 37.95
C ILE A 508 9.59 16.34 38.93
N ALA A 509 8.44 15.83 39.37
CA ALA A 509 7.77 16.39 40.53
C ALA A 509 8.40 15.74 41.76
N GLU A 510 9.04 16.57 42.59
CA GLU A 510 9.55 16.22 43.91
C GLU A 510 8.40 15.67 44.78
N LEU A 511 8.53 14.42 45.22
CA LEU A 511 7.74 13.89 46.33
C LEU A 511 8.42 14.33 47.63
N ASN A 512 8.00 15.48 48.16
CA ASN A 512 8.22 15.82 49.56
C ASN A 512 7.29 14.98 50.45
N ASP A 513 7.92 14.08 51.19
CA ASP A 513 7.80 13.93 52.63
C ASP A 513 6.40 14.10 53.25
N THR A 514 5.75 12.99 53.60
CA THR A 514 5.14 12.86 54.93
C THR A 514 5.23 11.41 55.42
N ALA A 515 6.00 11.27 56.49
CA ALA A 515 6.15 10.08 57.30
C ALA A 515 4.82 9.62 57.93
N VAL A 516 4.71 8.29 58.05
CA VAL A 516 4.37 7.55 59.28
C VAL A 516 3.63 8.36 60.36
N THR A 517 2.35 8.03 60.56
CA THR A 517 1.75 7.79 61.90
C THR A 517 0.39 7.11 61.70
N GLY A 518 0.20 5.97 62.37
CA GLY A 518 -1.05 5.18 62.37
C GLY A 518 -0.76 3.69 62.39
#